data_AF-A0A7D9HXJ1-F1
#
_entry.id   AF-A0A7D9HXJ1-F1
#
_cell.length_a   1.000
_cell.length_b   1.000
_cell.length_c   1.000
_cell.angle_alpha   90.00
_cell.angle_beta   90.00
_cell.angle_gamma   90.00
#
_symmetry.space_group_name_H-M   'P 1'
#
loop_
_entity.id
_entity.type
_entity.pdbx_description
1 polymer ?
#
loop_
_entity_poly.entity_id
_entity_poly.type
_entity_poly.pdbx_seq_one_letter_code
_entity_poly.pdbx_strand_id
1 'polypeptide(L)'
;NPSKALVSLRGVFYSSPLGQLLKPTFEDRKIKNEAAMNYLNDFLHMMYKPIVEGELQLISDAVLATAVKLQQSLYENEEFELDIPFIHLTYSLVQARLINFSELVHAVPDLVQTLLTKRDQLDVGEMILDVVALKCCLEQLEPRREDLKNANSRLVWCNRVQCIRPIIQVMKSLISRPSQQQLGNGDSEARFIAQLFGERSVHHLQNCRIMWIRLDVVRMFIEHTCPPGQSTHPTSANNAFLLWTALGENIDFSTVHTMTAIERFLKSRSDEMRERLIRFDISRCEICKSPLHDPVQMPCEHICCMSCAKGWFHKHNICPMCRKEVGGDFKVKISQKCRRALETYNSFRNRCKSFFMELVSVYCFGEQLPNPDLVQKFIGYVIRDEKRTEDFTPFGGQGIDVTPVIRSYILQQLLAIKEREKEVYKHLEEYLHRARGLAEQGEHLIEVCVLCVQCMEDVETVKLLKAKGGGENVQIILASQVLERTLRTIHGHQNSLNINCLRDIAGIRAALDVLSTYLGDDFAENVKRFQALRKCLETAKYLCSDSSRSVLQLFLLKQLVRHDPNGIDAVKERCKRTELKWIMPPQLEVMLFLLL
;
A
#
# COMPACT_ATOMS: atom_id res chain seq x y z
N ASN A 1 -31.19 17.76 4.91
CA ASN A 1 -32.47 17.04 5.15
C ASN A 1 -33.32 17.18 3.90
N PRO A 2 -33.44 16.12 3.08
CA PRO A 2 -34.14 16.15 1.80
C PRO A 2 -35.63 16.49 1.89
N SER A 3 -36.33 16.08 2.96
CA SER A 3 -37.74 16.44 3.18
C SER A 3 -37.92 17.97 3.21
N LYS A 4 -37.14 18.64 4.06
CA LYS A 4 -37.17 20.10 4.20
C LYS A 4 -36.77 20.80 2.92
N ALA A 5 -35.76 20.27 2.22
CA ALA A 5 -35.32 20.81 0.94
C ALA A 5 -36.43 20.71 -0.13
N LEU A 6 -37.12 19.57 -0.21
CA LEU A 6 -38.21 19.36 -1.16
C LEU A 6 -39.38 20.32 -0.89
N VAL A 7 -39.81 20.42 0.37
CA VAL A 7 -40.89 21.34 0.77
C VAL A 7 -40.52 22.79 0.44
N SER A 8 -39.27 23.19 0.74
CA SER A 8 -38.79 24.53 0.41
C SER A 8 -38.74 24.78 -1.10
N LEU A 9 -38.24 23.83 -1.88
CA LEU A 9 -38.16 23.94 -3.34
C LEU A 9 -39.55 24.01 -3.97
N ARG A 10 -40.50 23.18 -3.51
CA ARG A 10 -41.90 23.25 -3.92
C ARG A 10 -42.52 24.60 -3.58
N GLY A 11 -42.29 25.11 -2.37
CA GLY A 11 -42.76 26.43 -1.96
C GLY A 11 -42.25 27.56 -2.86
N VAL A 12 -40.95 27.57 -3.17
CA VAL A 12 -40.33 28.56 -4.07
C VAL A 12 -40.88 28.42 -5.50
N PHE A 13 -41.00 27.20 -6.01
CA PHE A 13 -41.46 26.98 -7.38
C PHE A 13 -42.93 27.39 -7.57
N TYR A 14 -43.85 26.89 -6.74
CA TYR A 14 -45.28 27.17 -6.89
C TYR A 14 -45.68 28.60 -6.48
N SER A 15 -44.81 29.33 -5.78
CA SER A 15 -44.98 30.78 -5.54
C SER A 15 -44.44 31.65 -6.67
N SER A 16 -43.61 31.11 -7.56
CA SER A 16 -43.06 31.84 -8.71
C SER A 16 -44.12 32.11 -9.79
N PRO A 17 -43.92 33.12 -10.67
CA PRO A 17 -44.82 33.39 -11.80
C PRO A 17 -45.05 32.17 -12.70
N LEU A 18 -44.00 31.38 -12.96
CA LEU A 18 -44.09 30.16 -13.77
C LEU A 18 -44.90 29.08 -13.06
N GLY A 19 -44.67 28.87 -11.76
CA GLY A 19 -45.43 27.90 -10.97
C GLY A 19 -46.91 28.24 -10.87
N GLN A 20 -47.25 29.53 -10.71
CA GLN A 20 -48.65 29.99 -10.72
C GLN A 20 -49.31 29.81 -12.08
N LEU A 21 -48.58 30.02 -13.18
CA LEU A 21 -49.08 29.79 -14.53
C LEU A 21 -49.37 28.30 -14.81
N LEU A 22 -48.50 27.40 -14.32
CA LEU A 22 -48.64 25.95 -14.51
C LEU A 22 -49.64 25.30 -13.55
N LYS A 23 -49.96 25.96 -12.44
CA LYS A 23 -50.80 25.42 -11.36
C LYS A 23 -52.15 24.87 -11.85
N PRO A 24 -52.95 25.58 -12.68
CA PRO A 24 -54.24 25.07 -13.15
C PRO A 24 -54.10 23.80 -14.00
N THR A 25 -53.07 23.75 -14.85
CA THR A 25 -52.78 22.60 -15.71
C THR A 25 -52.32 21.38 -14.90
N PHE A 26 -51.63 21.62 -13.78
CA PHE A 26 -51.12 20.57 -12.90
C PHE A 26 -52.16 20.06 -11.88
N GLU A 27 -53.40 20.57 -11.89
CA GLU A 27 -54.51 19.99 -11.12
C GLU A 27 -54.93 18.63 -11.68
N ASP A 28 -54.82 18.43 -12.99
CA ASP A 28 -54.93 17.10 -13.60
C ASP A 28 -53.63 16.33 -13.41
N ARG A 29 -53.70 15.26 -12.61
CA ARG A 29 -52.55 14.43 -12.27
C ARG A 29 -51.92 13.74 -13.48
N LYS A 30 -52.69 13.35 -14.49
CA LYS A 30 -52.14 12.73 -15.70
C LYS A 30 -51.31 13.75 -16.47
N ILE A 31 -51.85 14.96 -16.65
CA ILE A 31 -51.16 16.05 -17.35
C ILE A 31 -49.91 16.48 -16.58
N LYS A 32 -49.99 16.59 -15.25
CA LYS A 32 -48.84 16.89 -14.39
C LYS A 32 -47.71 15.85 -14.55
N ASN A 33 -48.05 14.56 -14.50
CA ASN A 33 -47.08 13.49 -14.67
C ASN A 33 -46.45 13.50 -16.07
N GLU A 34 -47.24 13.68 -17.12
CA GLU A 34 -46.74 13.77 -18.49
C GLU A 34 -45.77 14.97 -18.65
N ALA A 35 -46.16 16.14 -18.15
CA ALA A 35 -45.31 17.33 -18.16
C ALA A 35 -44.01 17.13 -17.37
N ALA A 36 -44.07 16.48 -16.21
CA ALA A 36 -42.90 16.16 -15.40
C ALA A 36 -41.95 15.19 -16.12
N MET A 37 -42.48 14.18 -16.82
CA MET A 37 -41.67 13.22 -17.59
C MET A 37 -41.01 13.88 -18.81
N ASN A 38 -41.73 14.75 -19.53
CA ASN A 38 -41.16 15.54 -20.62
C ASN A 38 -40.06 16.48 -20.09
N TYR A 39 -40.32 17.15 -18.96
CA TYR A 39 -39.32 17.99 -18.31
C TYR A 39 -38.09 17.19 -17.87
N LEU A 40 -38.27 16.01 -17.30
CA LEU A 40 -37.16 15.12 -16.91
C LEU A 40 -36.28 14.79 -18.11
N ASN A 41 -36.88 14.47 -19.26
CA ASN A 41 -36.18 14.17 -20.49
C ASN A 41 -35.30 15.35 -20.94
N ASP A 42 -35.88 16.54 -21.08
CA ASP A 42 -35.16 17.76 -21.46
C ASP A 42 -34.08 18.14 -20.45
N PHE A 43 -34.40 18.03 -19.16
CA PHE A 43 -33.50 18.34 -18.06
C PHE A 43 -32.26 17.44 -18.07
N LEU A 44 -32.42 16.14 -18.33
CA LEU A 44 -31.30 15.21 -18.43
C LEU A 44 -30.44 15.48 -19.68
N HIS A 45 -31.04 15.85 -20.80
CA HIS A 45 -30.28 16.32 -21.97
C HIS A 45 -29.43 17.55 -21.65
N MET A 46 -29.94 18.48 -20.86
CA MET A 46 -29.21 19.70 -20.47
C MET A 46 -28.13 19.45 -19.43
N MET A 47 -28.45 18.68 -18.39
CA MET A 47 -27.61 18.56 -17.18
C MET A 47 -26.63 17.39 -17.24
N TYR A 48 -27.03 16.27 -17.84
CA TYR A 48 -26.20 15.08 -17.97
C TYR A 48 -25.48 15.02 -19.32
N LYS A 49 -26.16 15.41 -20.41
CA LYS A 49 -25.63 15.44 -21.79
C LYS A 49 -25.23 14.05 -22.30
N PRO A 50 -26.20 13.14 -22.51
CA PRO A 50 -25.90 11.80 -23.04
C PRO A 50 -25.23 11.90 -24.41
N ILE A 51 -24.22 11.07 -24.62
CA ILE A 51 -23.38 11.01 -25.82
C ILE A 51 -23.65 9.77 -26.68
N VAL A 52 -24.22 8.71 -26.10
CA VAL A 52 -24.49 7.44 -26.78
C VAL A 52 -26.00 7.20 -26.89
N GLU A 53 -26.43 6.64 -28.01
CA GLU A 53 -27.84 6.27 -28.21
C GLU A 53 -28.31 5.27 -27.13
N GLY A 54 -29.46 5.57 -26.53
CA GLY A 54 -30.07 4.79 -25.43
C GLY A 54 -29.53 5.10 -24.03
N GLU A 55 -28.48 5.93 -23.90
CA GLU A 55 -27.96 6.37 -22.61
C GLU A 55 -29.01 7.15 -21.80
N LEU A 56 -29.79 8.00 -22.48
CA LEU A 56 -30.89 8.77 -21.87
C LEU A 56 -31.92 7.87 -21.18
N GLN A 57 -32.25 6.72 -21.78
CA GLN A 57 -33.25 5.81 -21.23
C GLN A 57 -32.76 5.23 -19.90
N LEU A 58 -31.50 4.77 -19.85
CA LEU A 58 -30.89 4.22 -18.64
C LEU A 58 -30.83 5.24 -17.50
N ILE A 59 -30.37 6.47 -17.79
CA ILE A 59 -30.27 7.51 -16.76
C ILE A 59 -31.64 8.00 -16.30
N SER A 60 -32.65 8.03 -17.19
CA SER A 60 -34.02 8.38 -16.82
C SER A 60 -34.59 7.35 -15.84
N ASP A 61 -34.44 6.06 -16.13
CA ASP A 61 -34.86 4.97 -15.23
C ASP A 61 -34.15 5.05 -13.88
N ALA A 62 -32.84 5.35 -13.88
CA ALA A 62 -32.05 5.49 -12.66
C ALA A 62 -32.54 6.66 -11.77
N VAL A 63 -32.87 7.81 -12.37
CA VAL A 63 -33.43 8.95 -11.64
C VAL A 63 -34.83 8.62 -11.11
N LEU A 64 -35.67 7.97 -11.91
CA LEU A 64 -37.02 7.57 -11.48
C LEU A 64 -37.00 6.55 -10.34
N ALA A 65 -36.16 5.51 -10.43
CA ALA A 65 -35.98 4.53 -9.36
C ALA A 65 -35.55 5.21 -8.04
N THR A 66 -34.69 6.24 -8.14
CA THR A 66 -34.29 7.04 -6.99
C THR A 66 -35.43 7.89 -6.45
N ALA A 67 -36.20 8.56 -7.32
CA ALA A 67 -37.35 9.37 -6.92
C ALA A 67 -38.39 8.54 -6.18
N VAL A 68 -38.70 7.33 -6.67
CA VAL A 68 -39.63 6.39 -6.02
C VAL A 68 -39.14 6.02 -4.62
N LYS A 69 -37.87 5.60 -4.50
CA LYS A 69 -37.27 5.27 -3.19
C LYS A 69 -37.24 6.46 -2.25
N LEU A 70 -36.94 7.66 -2.76
CA LEU A 70 -36.91 8.88 -1.98
C LEU A 70 -38.31 9.22 -1.47
N GLN A 71 -39.34 9.11 -2.30
CA GLN A 71 -40.72 9.34 -1.87
C GLN A 71 -41.15 8.37 -0.77
N GLN A 72 -40.88 7.06 -0.92
CA GLN A 72 -41.18 6.06 0.10
C GLN A 72 -40.53 6.40 1.46
N SER A 73 -39.33 6.99 1.45
CA SER A 73 -38.64 7.41 2.68
C SER A 73 -39.18 8.70 3.31
N LEU A 74 -39.80 9.57 2.51
CA LEU A 74 -40.26 10.90 2.94
C LEU A 74 -41.73 10.91 3.35
N TYR A 75 -42.56 10.12 2.66
CA TYR A 75 -44.02 10.10 2.78
C TYR A 75 -44.50 8.64 2.73
N GLU A 76 -44.49 7.97 3.87
CA GLU A 76 -45.00 6.60 3.98
C GLU A 76 -46.48 6.55 3.60
N ASN A 77 -46.83 5.65 2.67
CA ASN A 77 -48.21 5.38 2.20
C ASN A 77 -48.86 6.44 1.30
N GLU A 78 -48.11 7.39 0.74
CA GLU A 78 -48.60 8.27 -0.33
C GLU A 78 -48.29 7.70 -1.72
N GLU A 79 -49.20 7.87 -2.68
CA GLU A 79 -48.96 7.45 -4.05
C GLU A 79 -47.86 8.28 -4.72
N PHE A 80 -47.04 7.63 -5.55
CA PHE A 80 -45.92 8.29 -6.24
C PHE A 80 -46.38 9.51 -7.04
N GLU A 81 -45.72 10.65 -6.85
CA GLU A 81 -45.97 11.87 -7.59
C GLU A 81 -44.66 12.60 -7.92
N LEU A 82 -44.37 12.70 -9.22
CA LEU A 82 -43.21 13.40 -9.73
C LEU A 82 -43.59 14.83 -10.13
N ASP A 83 -42.85 15.81 -9.63
CA ASP A 83 -42.95 17.20 -10.08
C ASP A 83 -41.57 17.81 -10.34
N ILE A 84 -41.56 18.99 -10.98
CA ILE A 84 -40.33 19.68 -11.39
C ILE A 84 -39.36 19.85 -10.20
N PRO A 85 -39.77 20.40 -9.03
CA PRO A 85 -38.88 20.48 -7.86
C PRO A 85 -38.30 19.14 -7.42
N PHE A 86 -39.09 18.07 -7.51
CA PHE A 86 -38.64 16.75 -7.09
C PHE A 86 -37.62 16.14 -8.05
N ILE A 87 -37.72 16.42 -9.35
CA ILE A 87 -36.70 16.05 -10.35
C ILE A 87 -35.35 16.69 -9.99
N HIS A 88 -35.34 17.99 -9.70
CA HIS A 88 -34.11 18.73 -9.33
C HIS A 88 -33.47 18.16 -8.07
N LEU A 89 -34.27 17.92 -7.03
CA LEU A 89 -33.78 17.33 -5.79
C LEU A 89 -33.25 15.91 -6.02
N THR A 90 -33.96 15.09 -6.78
CA THR A 90 -33.54 13.71 -7.04
C THR A 90 -32.23 13.70 -7.82
N TYR A 91 -32.11 14.52 -8.86
CA TYR A 91 -30.89 14.61 -9.66
C TYR A 91 -29.70 15.09 -8.84
N SER A 92 -29.85 16.12 -8.00
CA SER A 92 -28.74 16.61 -7.17
C SER A 92 -28.19 15.53 -6.23
N LEU A 93 -29.04 14.62 -5.77
CA LEU A 93 -28.67 13.50 -4.91
C LEU A 93 -27.95 12.36 -5.65
N VAL A 94 -28.28 12.11 -6.93
CA VAL A 94 -27.67 11.03 -7.73
C VAL A 94 -26.59 11.50 -8.70
N GLN A 95 -26.37 12.80 -8.83
CA GLN A 95 -25.46 13.39 -9.79
C GLN A 95 -24.07 12.75 -9.75
N ALA A 96 -23.49 12.57 -8.55
CA ALA A 96 -22.18 11.94 -8.39
C ALA A 96 -22.14 10.48 -8.91
N ARG A 97 -23.24 9.73 -8.77
CA ARG A 97 -23.35 8.36 -9.28
C ARG A 97 -23.52 8.34 -10.80
N LEU A 98 -24.29 9.27 -11.35
CA LEU A 98 -24.44 9.41 -12.80
C LEU A 98 -23.14 9.86 -13.47
N ILE A 99 -22.34 10.73 -12.83
CA ILE A 99 -21.00 11.06 -13.31
C ILE A 99 -20.13 9.80 -13.40
N ASN A 100 -20.14 8.95 -12.36
CA ASN A 100 -19.42 7.67 -12.42
C ASN A 100 -19.88 6.79 -13.59
N PHE A 101 -21.19 6.71 -13.84
CA PHE A 101 -21.73 6.00 -14.99
C PHE A 101 -21.23 6.58 -16.31
N SER A 102 -21.24 7.91 -16.46
CA SER A 102 -20.74 8.59 -17.65
C SER A 102 -19.26 8.25 -17.89
N GLU A 103 -18.41 8.32 -16.87
CA GLU A 103 -16.99 7.96 -16.98
C GLU A 103 -16.80 6.49 -17.43
N LEU A 104 -17.66 5.56 -16.97
CA LEU A 104 -17.63 4.17 -17.42
C LEU A 104 -18.02 4.02 -18.89
N VAL A 105 -19.03 4.76 -19.36
CA VAL A 105 -19.46 4.78 -20.77
C VAL A 105 -18.33 5.29 -21.67
N HIS A 106 -17.59 6.31 -21.23
CA HIS A 106 -16.42 6.81 -21.96
C HIS A 106 -15.26 5.81 -21.98
N ALA A 107 -15.08 5.05 -20.90
CA ALA A 107 -13.97 4.10 -20.75
C ALA A 107 -14.17 2.79 -21.53
N VAL A 108 -15.42 2.36 -21.73
CA VAL A 108 -15.75 1.03 -22.28
C VAL A 108 -16.74 1.15 -23.45
N PRO A 109 -16.31 0.82 -24.68
CA PRO A 109 -17.19 0.78 -25.83
C PRO A 109 -18.37 -0.19 -25.62
N ASP A 110 -19.51 0.10 -26.25
CA ASP A 110 -20.72 -0.75 -26.26
C ASP A 110 -21.34 -1.04 -24.88
N LEU A 111 -20.89 -0.35 -23.82
CA LEU A 111 -21.42 -0.52 -22.46
C LEU A 111 -22.92 -0.20 -22.39
N VAL A 112 -23.36 0.88 -23.03
CA VAL A 112 -24.77 1.30 -23.07
C VAL A 112 -25.63 0.23 -23.71
N GLN A 113 -25.22 -0.30 -24.87
CA GLN A 113 -25.97 -1.36 -25.57
C GLN A 113 -26.06 -2.63 -24.72
N THR A 114 -24.97 -3.01 -24.06
CA THR A 114 -24.95 -4.14 -23.12
C THR A 114 -25.96 -3.94 -21.99
N LEU A 115 -26.03 -2.73 -21.41
CA LEU A 115 -26.95 -2.42 -20.32
C LEU A 115 -28.41 -2.37 -20.77
N LEU A 116 -28.69 -1.88 -21.98
CA LEU A 116 -30.04 -1.90 -22.56
C LEU A 116 -30.58 -3.33 -22.70
N THR A 117 -29.74 -4.30 -23.07
CA THR A 117 -30.16 -5.72 -23.09
C THR A 117 -30.47 -6.29 -21.70
N LYS A 118 -30.00 -5.64 -20.64
CA LYS A 118 -30.21 -6.02 -19.23
C LYS A 118 -31.15 -5.07 -18.51
N ARG A 119 -31.90 -4.22 -19.22
CA ARG A 119 -32.73 -3.15 -18.62
C ARG A 119 -33.71 -3.66 -17.58
N ASP A 120 -34.35 -4.81 -17.80
CA ASP A 120 -35.26 -5.44 -16.84
C ASP A 120 -34.57 -5.85 -15.53
N GLN A 121 -33.26 -6.14 -15.57
CA GLN A 121 -32.47 -6.48 -14.37
C GLN A 121 -32.08 -5.24 -13.56
N LEU A 122 -32.21 -4.04 -14.15
CA LEU A 122 -31.97 -2.75 -13.50
C LEU A 122 -33.22 -2.23 -12.78
N ASP A 123 -34.41 -2.72 -13.14
CA ASP A 123 -35.67 -2.33 -12.50
C ASP A 123 -35.88 -3.12 -11.19
N VAL A 124 -35.22 -2.64 -10.14
CA VAL A 124 -35.14 -3.31 -8.85
C VAL A 124 -35.60 -2.46 -7.67
N GLY A 125 -36.18 -1.29 -7.93
CA GLY A 125 -36.55 -0.31 -6.90
C GLY A 125 -35.35 0.36 -6.22
N GLU A 126 -34.16 0.26 -6.81
CA GLU A 126 -32.92 0.86 -6.31
C GLU A 126 -32.09 1.35 -7.50
N MET A 127 -31.46 2.53 -7.38
CA MET A 127 -30.50 3.00 -8.37
C MET A 127 -29.25 2.12 -8.31
N ILE A 128 -29.10 1.20 -9.27
CA ILE A 128 -27.95 0.30 -9.40
C ILE A 128 -27.21 0.44 -10.74
N LEU A 129 -27.59 1.43 -11.56
CA LEU A 129 -27.07 1.59 -12.92
C LEU A 129 -25.54 1.70 -12.97
N ASP A 130 -24.96 2.59 -12.17
CA ASP A 130 -23.51 2.84 -12.12
C ASP A 130 -22.72 1.62 -11.62
N VAL A 131 -23.24 0.87 -10.65
CA VAL A 131 -22.59 -0.31 -10.09
C VAL A 131 -22.72 -1.55 -10.99
N VAL A 132 -23.85 -1.71 -11.70
CA VAL A 132 -24.01 -2.76 -12.71
C VAL A 132 -23.20 -2.43 -13.97
N ALA A 133 -23.10 -1.15 -14.34
CA ALA A 133 -22.19 -0.69 -15.38
C ALA A 133 -20.74 -1.03 -15.02
N LEU A 134 -20.31 -0.72 -13.79
CA LEU A 134 -18.97 -1.10 -13.31
C LEU A 134 -18.76 -2.61 -13.40
N LYS A 135 -19.74 -3.41 -12.96
CA LYS A 135 -19.68 -4.87 -13.07
C LYS A 135 -19.45 -5.32 -14.52
N CYS A 136 -20.24 -4.82 -15.45
CA CYS A 136 -20.10 -5.14 -16.88
C CYS A 136 -18.72 -4.72 -17.42
N CYS A 137 -18.22 -3.54 -17.04
CA CYS A 137 -16.89 -3.09 -17.43
C CYS A 137 -15.79 -4.03 -16.92
N LEU A 138 -15.88 -4.48 -15.67
CA LEU A 138 -14.90 -5.39 -15.08
C LEU A 138 -14.96 -6.79 -15.74
N GLU A 139 -16.15 -7.31 -16.02
CA GLU A 139 -16.34 -8.56 -16.77
C GLU A 139 -15.70 -8.48 -18.18
N GLN A 140 -15.80 -7.33 -18.87
CA GLN A 140 -15.16 -7.12 -20.17
C GLN A 140 -13.64 -6.97 -20.11
N LEU A 141 -13.08 -6.69 -18.93
CA LEU A 141 -11.63 -6.59 -18.72
C LEU A 141 -10.97 -7.92 -18.35
N GLU A 142 -11.73 -9.00 -18.18
CA GLU A 142 -11.17 -10.31 -17.93
C GLU A 142 -10.13 -10.67 -19.00
N PRO A 143 -8.87 -10.95 -18.62
CA PRO A 143 -7.78 -11.06 -19.57
C PRO A 143 -7.94 -12.31 -20.43
N ARG A 144 -7.93 -12.14 -21.76
CA ARG A 144 -7.77 -13.25 -22.70
C ARG A 144 -6.29 -13.53 -22.93
N ARG A 145 -5.97 -14.74 -23.39
CA ARG A 145 -4.57 -15.10 -23.72
C ARG A 145 -3.97 -14.17 -24.77
N GLU A 146 -4.80 -13.68 -25.69
CA GLU A 146 -4.41 -12.77 -26.77
C GLU A 146 -4.03 -11.39 -26.25
N ASP A 147 -4.80 -10.86 -25.30
CA ASP A 147 -4.53 -9.57 -24.63
C ASP A 147 -3.14 -9.57 -24.00
N LEU A 148 -2.73 -10.71 -23.45
CA LEU A 148 -1.47 -10.83 -22.70
C LEU A 148 -0.26 -11.27 -23.54
N LYS A 149 -0.47 -11.67 -24.80
CA LYS A 149 0.55 -12.36 -25.62
C LYS A 149 1.73 -11.46 -26.00
N ASN A 150 1.46 -10.31 -26.60
CA ASN A 150 2.48 -9.39 -27.11
C ASN A 150 2.57 -8.12 -26.24
N ALA A 151 3.69 -7.39 -26.34
CA ALA A 151 3.95 -6.24 -25.48
C ALA A 151 2.95 -5.10 -25.67
N ASN A 152 2.50 -4.85 -26.90
CA ASN A 152 1.55 -3.78 -27.20
C ASN A 152 0.16 -4.10 -26.64
N SER A 153 -0.36 -5.30 -26.90
CA SER A 153 -1.65 -5.75 -26.36
C SER A 153 -1.67 -5.73 -24.83
N ARG A 154 -0.57 -6.14 -24.17
CA ARG A 154 -0.45 -6.05 -22.70
C ARG A 154 -0.55 -4.61 -22.20
N LEU A 155 0.16 -3.69 -22.85
CA LEU A 155 0.14 -2.28 -22.48
C LEU A 155 -1.27 -1.70 -22.65
N VAL A 156 -1.95 -2.01 -23.76
CA VAL A 156 -3.34 -1.60 -24.00
C VAL A 156 -4.27 -2.16 -22.92
N TRP A 157 -4.15 -3.44 -22.56
CA TRP A 157 -4.94 -4.05 -21.50
C TRP A 157 -4.67 -3.39 -20.13
N CYS A 158 -3.40 -3.20 -19.75
CA CYS A 158 -3.04 -2.53 -18.50
C CYS A 158 -3.60 -1.09 -18.43
N ASN A 159 -3.55 -0.34 -19.53
CA ASN A 159 -4.10 1.00 -19.61
C ASN A 159 -5.62 0.99 -19.41
N ARG A 160 -6.34 0.05 -20.05
CA ARG A 160 -7.79 -0.12 -19.85
C ARG A 160 -8.14 -0.44 -18.40
N VAL A 161 -7.37 -1.29 -17.72
CA VAL A 161 -7.54 -1.56 -16.28
C VAL A 161 -7.31 -0.28 -15.47
N GLN A 162 -6.25 0.49 -15.75
CA GLN A 162 -5.99 1.75 -15.03
C GLN A 162 -7.08 2.82 -15.23
N CYS A 163 -7.72 2.89 -16.39
CA CYS A 163 -8.81 3.84 -16.65
C CYS A 163 -9.99 3.70 -15.67
N ILE A 164 -10.28 2.49 -15.16
CA ILE A 164 -11.39 2.24 -14.24
C ILE A 164 -11.02 2.58 -12.77
N ARG A 165 -9.73 2.63 -12.45
CA ARG A 165 -9.24 2.85 -11.08
C ARG A 165 -9.83 4.09 -10.38
N PRO A 166 -9.89 5.29 -11.01
CA PRO A 166 -10.42 6.48 -10.36
C PRO A 166 -11.90 6.31 -9.98
N ILE A 167 -12.68 5.65 -10.83
CA ILE A 167 -14.12 5.43 -10.63
C ILE A 167 -14.36 4.56 -9.40
N ILE A 168 -13.55 3.50 -9.23
CA ILE A 168 -13.62 2.63 -8.06
C ILE A 168 -13.26 3.38 -6.78
N GLN A 169 -12.25 4.26 -6.83
CA GLN A 169 -11.87 5.08 -5.67
C GLN A 169 -13.00 6.05 -5.28
N VAL A 170 -13.63 6.70 -6.27
CA VAL A 170 -14.78 7.58 -6.04
C VAL A 170 -15.95 6.79 -5.44
N MET A 171 -16.32 5.66 -6.04
CA MET A 171 -17.42 4.82 -5.52
C MET A 171 -17.16 4.33 -4.09
N LYS A 172 -15.93 3.87 -3.77
CA LYS A 172 -15.53 3.52 -2.40
C LYS A 172 -15.70 4.69 -1.43
N SER A 173 -15.30 5.89 -1.85
CA SER A 173 -15.42 7.10 -1.02
C SER A 173 -16.87 7.48 -0.74
N LEU A 174 -17.77 7.28 -1.71
CA LEU A 174 -19.19 7.57 -1.55
C LEU A 174 -19.87 6.62 -0.56
N ILE A 175 -19.47 5.34 -0.55
CA ILE A 175 -19.99 4.31 0.38
C ILE A 175 -19.41 4.49 1.80
N SER A 176 -18.13 4.88 1.91
CA SER A 176 -17.41 4.94 3.19
C SER A 176 -17.70 6.19 4.02
N ARG A 177 -18.59 7.09 3.58
CA ARG A 177 -19.03 8.25 4.39
C ARG A 177 -19.79 7.73 5.63
N PRO A 178 -19.48 8.20 6.86
CA PRO A 178 -19.65 7.38 8.05
C PRO A 178 -21.09 7.04 8.43
N SER A 179 -21.26 5.82 8.93
CA SER A 179 -22.43 5.34 9.68
C SER A 179 -22.39 5.81 11.14
N GLN A 180 -23.50 6.43 11.57
CA GLN A 180 -24.07 6.63 12.93
C GLN A 180 -23.21 7.15 14.12
N GLN A 181 -21.89 6.96 14.21
CA GLN A 181 -21.16 7.20 15.48
C GLN A 181 -20.18 8.37 15.53
N GLN A 182 -19.90 9.09 14.44
CA GLN A 182 -18.85 10.13 14.42
C GLN A 182 -19.19 11.48 13.76
N LEU A 183 -20.46 11.88 13.63
CA LEU A 183 -20.76 13.24 13.14
C LEU A 183 -21.78 13.98 14.01
N GLY A 184 -21.45 15.24 14.30
CA GLY A 184 -22.39 16.22 14.84
C GLY A 184 -23.52 16.55 13.86
N ASN A 185 -24.50 17.31 14.33
CA ASN A 185 -25.79 17.60 13.66
C ASN A 185 -25.72 18.22 12.24
N GLY A 186 -24.54 18.58 11.73
CA GLY A 186 -24.36 19.29 10.46
C GLY A 186 -24.47 18.46 9.18
N ASP A 187 -24.20 17.15 9.20
CA ASP A 187 -23.97 16.40 7.96
C ASP A 187 -25.14 15.46 7.59
N SER A 188 -26.30 16.07 7.31
CA SER A 188 -27.53 15.33 6.98
C SER A 188 -27.59 14.86 5.51
N GLU A 189 -26.80 15.45 4.63
CA GLU A 189 -26.78 15.16 3.19
C GLU A 189 -25.88 13.96 2.88
N ALA A 190 -24.67 13.91 3.45
CA ALA A 190 -23.75 12.78 3.31
C ALA A 190 -24.38 11.45 3.78
N ARG A 191 -25.13 11.48 4.89
CA ARG A 191 -25.89 10.34 5.40
C ARG A 191 -26.95 9.85 4.41
N PHE A 192 -27.60 10.77 3.72
CA PHE A 192 -28.66 10.43 2.77
C PHE A 192 -28.09 9.87 1.46
N ILE A 193 -26.98 10.44 0.96
CA ILE A 193 -26.25 9.90 -0.19
C ILE A 193 -25.78 8.47 0.09
N ALA A 194 -25.31 8.18 1.31
CA ALA A 194 -24.95 6.82 1.71
C ALA A 194 -26.16 5.86 1.69
N GLN A 195 -27.35 6.31 2.09
CA GLN A 195 -28.59 5.52 2.01
C GLN A 195 -29.07 5.24 0.57
N LEU A 196 -28.59 6.01 -0.42
CA LEU A 196 -28.89 5.75 -1.84
C LEU A 196 -28.19 4.48 -2.34
N PHE A 197 -27.07 4.08 -1.71
CA PHE A 197 -26.50 2.75 -1.86
C PHE A 197 -27.29 1.79 -0.98
N GLY A 198 -28.33 1.18 -1.55
CA GLY A 198 -29.06 0.11 -0.87
C GLY A 198 -28.28 -1.20 -0.86
N GLU A 199 -28.90 -2.23 -0.28
CA GLU A 199 -28.29 -3.55 -0.13
C GLU A 199 -27.83 -4.13 -1.47
N ARG A 200 -28.59 -3.90 -2.56
CA ARG A 200 -28.22 -4.41 -3.89
C ARG A 200 -27.01 -3.70 -4.45
N SER A 201 -26.93 -2.37 -4.33
CA SER A 201 -25.75 -1.62 -4.75
C SER A 201 -24.50 -2.08 -4.00
N VAL A 202 -24.60 -2.21 -2.68
CA VAL A 202 -23.49 -2.65 -1.82
C VAL A 202 -23.04 -4.07 -2.19
N HIS A 203 -23.99 -4.98 -2.42
CA HIS A 203 -23.67 -6.34 -2.87
C HIS A 203 -22.93 -6.36 -4.22
N HIS A 204 -23.43 -5.62 -5.22
CA HIS A 204 -22.76 -5.52 -6.51
C HIS A 204 -21.36 -4.92 -6.41
N LEU A 205 -21.19 -3.87 -5.60
CA LEU A 205 -19.91 -3.22 -5.35
C LEU A 205 -18.90 -4.15 -4.68
N GLN A 206 -19.34 -5.00 -3.75
CA GLN A 206 -18.45 -5.98 -3.12
C GLN A 206 -17.96 -7.02 -4.13
N ASN A 207 -18.83 -7.49 -5.03
CA ASN A 207 -18.44 -8.39 -6.12
C ASN A 207 -17.47 -7.69 -7.10
N CYS A 208 -17.76 -6.43 -7.44
CA CYS A 208 -16.88 -5.60 -8.27
C CYS A 208 -15.50 -5.39 -7.62
N ARG A 209 -15.45 -5.21 -6.29
CA ARG A 209 -14.20 -5.04 -5.54
C ARG A 209 -13.29 -6.25 -5.72
N ILE A 210 -13.82 -7.46 -5.57
CA ILE A 210 -13.05 -8.70 -5.72
C ILE A 210 -12.50 -8.81 -7.15
N MET A 211 -13.36 -8.60 -8.15
CA MET A 211 -12.95 -8.64 -9.56
C MET A 211 -11.88 -7.59 -9.90
N TRP A 212 -12.07 -6.35 -9.42
CA TRP A 212 -11.10 -5.27 -9.59
C TRP A 212 -9.73 -5.62 -9.00
N ILE A 213 -9.70 -6.08 -7.74
CA ILE A 213 -8.45 -6.45 -7.07
C ILE A 213 -7.74 -7.52 -7.88
N ARG A 214 -8.46 -8.53 -8.38
CA ARG A 214 -7.90 -9.60 -9.20
C ARG A 214 -7.27 -9.06 -10.49
N LEU A 215 -7.97 -8.18 -11.20
CA LEU A 215 -7.47 -7.53 -12.42
C LEU A 215 -6.24 -6.66 -12.12
N ASP A 216 -6.29 -5.86 -11.07
CA ASP A 216 -5.20 -4.97 -10.69
C ASP A 216 -3.94 -5.73 -10.25
N VAL A 217 -4.08 -6.86 -9.56
CA VAL A 217 -2.95 -7.74 -9.21
C VAL A 217 -2.29 -8.32 -10.46
N VAL A 218 -3.06 -8.73 -11.46
CA VAL A 218 -2.49 -9.22 -12.73
C VAL A 218 -1.79 -8.09 -13.49
N ARG A 219 -2.38 -6.90 -13.54
CA ARG A 219 -1.75 -5.70 -14.10
C ARG A 219 -0.43 -5.36 -13.39
N MET A 220 -0.44 -5.31 -12.06
CA MET A 220 0.75 -5.06 -11.24
C MET A 220 1.84 -6.09 -11.54
N PHE A 221 1.49 -7.38 -11.67
CA PHE A 221 2.45 -8.40 -12.06
C PHE A 221 3.05 -8.17 -13.45
N ILE A 222 2.23 -7.74 -14.43
CA ILE A 222 2.70 -7.40 -15.78
C ILE A 222 3.66 -6.20 -15.74
N GLU A 223 3.35 -5.15 -14.98
CA GLU A 223 4.21 -3.96 -14.88
C GLU A 223 5.58 -4.29 -14.30
N HIS A 224 5.63 -5.15 -13.27
CA HIS A 224 6.90 -5.59 -12.70
C HIS A 224 7.67 -6.55 -13.60
N THR A 225 7.00 -7.56 -14.18
CA THR A 225 7.68 -8.66 -14.87
C THR A 225 7.88 -8.45 -16.36
N CYS A 226 7.06 -7.58 -16.96
CA CYS A 226 7.03 -7.24 -18.38
C CYS A 226 7.05 -5.71 -18.65
N PRO A 227 7.97 -4.92 -18.04
CA PRO A 227 7.94 -3.45 -18.16
C PRO A 227 8.11 -2.97 -19.62
N PRO A 228 7.45 -1.86 -20.01
CA PRO A 228 7.55 -1.30 -21.36
C PRO A 228 9.00 -1.00 -21.75
N GLY A 229 9.38 -1.29 -23.00
CA GLY A 229 10.70 -0.99 -23.54
C GLY A 229 11.84 -1.90 -23.04
N GLN A 230 11.58 -2.85 -22.14
CA GLN A 230 12.59 -3.80 -21.69
C GLN A 230 12.39 -5.18 -22.34
N SER A 231 13.49 -5.78 -22.80
CA SER A 231 13.50 -7.18 -23.23
C SER A 231 13.10 -8.06 -22.04
N THR A 232 12.02 -8.81 -22.20
CA THR A 232 11.46 -9.70 -21.18
C THR A 232 11.35 -11.10 -21.76
N HIS A 233 11.52 -12.09 -20.90
CA HIS A 233 11.48 -13.48 -21.37
C HIS A 233 10.04 -13.83 -21.83
N PRO A 234 9.85 -14.54 -22.96
CA PRO A 234 8.53 -14.82 -23.51
C PRO A 234 7.55 -15.51 -22.55
N THR A 235 8.06 -16.27 -21.57
CA THR A 235 7.24 -16.93 -20.54
C THR A 235 6.60 -15.96 -19.55
N SER A 236 7.11 -14.75 -19.37
CA SER A 236 6.54 -13.78 -18.43
C SER A 236 5.10 -13.41 -18.82
N ALA A 237 4.80 -13.35 -20.12
CA ALA A 237 3.46 -13.15 -20.65
C ALA A 237 2.49 -14.28 -20.27
N ASN A 238 2.92 -15.53 -20.46
CA ASN A 238 2.15 -16.70 -20.07
C ASN A 238 1.93 -16.75 -18.54
N ASN A 239 2.91 -16.31 -17.76
CA ASN A 239 2.80 -16.27 -16.31
C ASN A 239 1.68 -15.33 -15.83
N ALA A 240 1.42 -14.21 -16.51
CA ALA A 240 0.33 -13.30 -16.12
C ALA A 240 -1.06 -13.96 -16.24
N PHE A 241 -1.30 -14.72 -17.33
CA PHE A 241 -2.55 -15.49 -17.47
C PHE A 241 -2.66 -16.64 -16.45
N LEU A 242 -1.53 -17.29 -16.14
CA LEU A 242 -1.48 -18.30 -15.09
C LEU A 242 -1.75 -17.71 -13.70
N LEU A 243 -1.28 -16.48 -13.43
CA LEU A 243 -1.60 -15.75 -12.19
C LEU A 243 -3.10 -15.48 -12.10
N TRP A 244 -3.71 -14.99 -13.18
CA TRP A 244 -5.17 -14.81 -13.26
C TRP A 244 -5.92 -16.08 -12.88
N THR A 245 -5.47 -17.22 -13.41
CA THR A 245 -6.06 -18.53 -13.12
C THR A 245 -5.82 -18.96 -11.67
N ALA A 246 -4.61 -18.76 -11.14
CA ALA A 246 -4.23 -19.15 -9.79
C ALA A 246 -4.94 -18.33 -8.70
N LEU A 247 -5.29 -17.08 -8.98
CA LEU A 247 -6.08 -16.24 -8.08
C LEU A 247 -7.50 -16.77 -7.89
N GLY A 248 -8.13 -17.28 -8.95
CA GLY A 248 -9.53 -17.71 -8.92
C GLY A 248 -10.51 -16.58 -8.59
N GLU A 249 -11.76 -16.92 -8.29
CA GLU A 249 -12.84 -15.93 -8.04
C GLU A 249 -12.94 -15.49 -6.58
N ASN A 250 -12.44 -16.29 -5.64
CA ASN A 250 -12.57 -16.06 -4.20
C ASN A 250 -11.25 -15.61 -3.58
N ILE A 251 -10.79 -14.42 -3.97
CA ILE A 251 -9.57 -13.83 -3.42
C ILE A 251 -9.87 -13.04 -2.15
N ASP A 252 -9.06 -13.29 -1.13
CA ASP A 252 -9.05 -12.50 0.11
C ASP A 252 -7.62 -12.35 0.61
N PHE A 253 -7.03 -11.18 0.37
CA PHE A 253 -5.66 -10.85 0.77
C PHE A 253 -5.50 -10.64 2.28
N SER A 254 -6.58 -10.66 3.07
CA SER A 254 -6.50 -10.71 4.52
C SER A 254 -6.20 -12.13 5.06
N THR A 255 -6.26 -13.17 4.21
CA THR A 255 -6.14 -14.58 4.61
C THR A 255 -4.81 -15.24 4.23
N VAL A 256 -4.44 -16.26 5.01
CA VAL A 256 -3.29 -17.14 4.72
C VAL A 256 -3.49 -17.90 3.40
N HIS A 257 -4.73 -18.27 3.05
CA HIS A 257 -5.03 -19.06 1.86
C HIS A 257 -4.56 -18.36 0.57
N THR A 258 -5.03 -17.12 0.35
CA THR A 258 -4.68 -16.32 -0.85
C THR A 258 -3.18 -16.05 -0.90
N MET A 259 -2.57 -15.68 0.23
CA MET A 259 -1.14 -15.40 0.28
C MET A 259 -0.29 -16.63 -0.03
N THR A 260 -0.68 -17.80 0.48
CA THR A 260 0.01 -19.05 0.15
C THR A 260 -0.18 -19.43 -1.32
N ALA A 261 -1.33 -19.15 -1.93
CA ALA A 261 -1.53 -19.36 -3.36
C ALA A 261 -0.59 -18.49 -4.22
N ILE A 262 -0.45 -17.20 -3.89
CA ILE A 262 0.50 -16.29 -4.54
C ILE A 262 1.95 -16.77 -4.37
N GLU A 263 2.33 -17.19 -3.16
CA GLU A 263 3.67 -17.71 -2.87
C GLU A 263 3.99 -18.96 -3.69
N ARG A 264 3.08 -19.93 -3.73
CA ARG A 264 3.22 -21.13 -4.54
C ARG A 264 3.32 -20.78 -6.02
N PHE A 265 2.49 -19.86 -6.51
CA PHE A 265 2.54 -19.39 -7.88
C PHE A 265 3.93 -18.83 -8.20
N LEU A 266 4.38 -17.81 -7.47
CA LEU A 266 5.67 -17.14 -7.71
C LEU A 266 6.83 -18.13 -7.64
N LYS A 267 6.83 -19.03 -6.64
CA LYS A 267 7.82 -20.08 -6.53
C LYS A 267 7.84 -21.00 -7.75
N SER A 268 6.69 -21.54 -8.15
CA SER A 268 6.62 -22.45 -9.30
C SER A 268 7.11 -21.80 -10.60
N ARG A 269 6.78 -20.52 -10.82
CA ARG A 269 7.17 -19.80 -12.04
C ARG A 269 8.67 -19.56 -12.08
N SER A 270 9.25 -19.32 -10.93
CA SER A 270 10.68 -19.10 -10.81
C SER A 270 11.49 -20.39 -10.83
N ASP A 271 10.99 -21.48 -10.25
CA ASP A 271 11.56 -22.82 -10.38
C ASP A 271 11.58 -23.26 -11.86
N GLU A 272 10.47 -23.07 -12.58
CA GLU A 272 10.40 -23.37 -14.02
C GLU A 272 11.38 -22.51 -14.84
N MET A 273 11.53 -21.23 -14.49
CA MET A 273 12.51 -20.35 -15.13
C MET A 273 13.94 -20.81 -14.85
N ARG A 274 14.23 -21.22 -13.61
CA ARG A 274 15.53 -21.78 -13.22
C ARG A 274 15.84 -23.02 -14.06
N GLU A 275 14.96 -24.00 -14.09
CA GLU A 275 15.15 -25.25 -14.86
C GLU A 275 15.38 -25.01 -16.35
N ARG A 276 14.69 -24.03 -16.95
CA ARG A 276 14.82 -23.71 -18.38
C ARG A 276 16.11 -22.97 -18.72
N LEU A 277 16.50 -22.00 -17.91
CA LEU A 277 17.66 -21.15 -18.19
C LEU A 277 18.97 -21.77 -17.67
N ILE A 278 18.87 -22.55 -16.61
CA ILE A 278 19.98 -22.97 -15.75
C ILE A 278 19.78 -24.47 -15.48
N ARG A 279 20.30 -25.33 -16.37
CA ARG A 279 20.10 -26.80 -16.35
C ARG A 279 20.64 -27.53 -15.10
N PHE A 280 21.38 -26.84 -14.22
CA PHE A 280 21.97 -27.39 -12.99
C PHE A 280 21.67 -26.46 -11.80
N ASP A 281 21.94 -26.87 -10.56
CA ASP A 281 21.78 -26.04 -9.37
C ASP A 281 22.87 -24.95 -9.25
N ILE A 282 22.88 -24.03 -10.22
CA ILE A 282 23.88 -22.96 -10.42
C ILE A 282 23.40 -21.72 -9.66
N SER A 283 22.64 -21.88 -8.57
CA SER A 283 22.20 -20.72 -7.78
C SER A 283 23.29 -20.23 -6.83
N ARG A 284 24.25 -21.11 -6.49
CA ARG A 284 25.41 -20.84 -5.65
C ARG A 284 26.67 -21.46 -6.26
N CYS A 285 27.82 -20.92 -5.88
CA CYS A 285 29.11 -21.50 -6.18
C CYS A 285 29.41 -22.59 -5.15
N GLU A 286 29.70 -23.82 -5.59
CA GLU A 286 30.03 -24.93 -4.68
C GLU A 286 31.31 -24.71 -3.86
N ILE A 287 32.17 -23.78 -4.28
CA ILE A 287 33.46 -23.51 -3.64
C ILE A 287 33.29 -22.46 -2.52
N CYS A 288 32.74 -21.28 -2.84
CA CYS A 288 32.59 -20.21 -1.85
C CYS A 288 31.21 -20.17 -1.18
N LYS A 289 30.29 -21.05 -1.59
CA LYS A 289 28.90 -21.14 -1.10
C LYS A 289 28.06 -19.86 -1.24
N SER A 290 28.58 -18.87 -1.96
CA SER A 290 27.94 -17.59 -2.28
C SER A 290 27.21 -17.64 -3.63
N PRO A 291 26.29 -16.70 -3.93
CA PRO A 291 25.73 -16.54 -5.27
C PRO A 291 26.83 -16.44 -6.33
N LEU A 292 26.60 -17.06 -7.49
CA LEU A 292 27.60 -17.07 -8.56
C LEU A 292 27.85 -15.67 -9.12
N HIS A 293 29.12 -15.26 -9.09
CA HIS A 293 29.60 -14.05 -9.72
C HIS A 293 30.61 -14.43 -10.80
N ASP A 294 30.45 -13.89 -12.01
CA ASP A 294 31.31 -14.18 -13.16
C ASP A 294 31.49 -15.69 -13.41
N PRO A 295 30.43 -16.40 -13.85
CA PRO A 295 30.42 -17.86 -13.93
C PRO A 295 31.41 -18.38 -14.97
N VAL A 296 32.30 -19.27 -14.56
CA VAL A 296 33.14 -20.07 -15.45
C VAL A 296 32.45 -21.42 -15.63
N GLN A 297 32.38 -21.92 -16.86
CA GLN A 297 31.83 -23.26 -17.15
C GLN A 297 32.98 -24.19 -17.56
N MET A 298 33.06 -25.36 -16.91
CA MET A 298 34.04 -26.39 -17.21
C MET A 298 33.54 -27.30 -18.35
N PRO A 299 34.43 -28.07 -19.02
CA PRO A 299 34.03 -29.04 -20.04
C PRO A 299 33.08 -30.13 -19.50
N CYS A 300 33.17 -30.45 -18.21
CA CYS A 300 32.23 -31.33 -17.51
C CYS A 300 30.90 -30.65 -17.09
N GLU A 301 30.61 -29.46 -17.65
CA GLU A 301 29.43 -28.61 -17.45
C GLU A 301 29.22 -28.00 -16.05
N HIS A 302 30.03 -28.37 -15.06
CA HIS A 302 30.04 -27.71 -13.76
C HIS A 302 30.41 -26.22 -13.84
N ILE A 303 29.93 -25.42 -12.89
CA ILE A 303 30.08 -23.96 -12.88
C ILE A 303 30.57 -23.46 -11.52
N CYS A 304 31.50 -22.51 -11.52
CA CYS A 304 31.97 -21.82 -10.31
C CYS A 304 32.32 -20.35 -10.61
N CYS A 305 32.55 -19.53 -9.57
CA CYS A 305 32.96 -18.14 -9.74
C CYS A 305 34.34 -18.05 -10.41
N MET A 306 34.57 -17.00 -11.20
CA MET A 306 35.89 -16.71 -11.79
C MET A 306 37.02 -16.69 -10.76
N SER A 307 36.80 -16.04 -9.60
CA SER A 307 37.79 -15.99 -8.51
C SER A 307 38.11 -17.39 -7.96
N CYS A 308 37.09 -18.21 -7.76
CA CYS A 308 37.24 -19.58 -7.27
C CYS A 308 37.93 -20.47 -8.30
N ALA A 309 37.56 -20.36 -9.58
CA ALA A 309 38.19 -21.08 -10.68
C ALA A 309 39.69 -20.71 -10.79
N LYS A 310 40.02 -19.41 -10.80
CA LYS A 310 41.41 -18.94 -10.86
C LYS A 310 42.25 -19.46 -9.69
N GLY A 311 41.71 -19.41 -8.47
CA GLY A 311 42.39 -19.92 -7.28
C GLY A 311 42.66 -21.43 -7.35
N TRP A 312 41.68 -22.20 -7.85
CA TRP A 312 41.78 -23.65 -7.95
C TRP A 312 42.72 -24.12 -9.08
N PHE A 313 42.52 -23.60 -10.29
CA PHE A 313 43.27 -24.04 -11.48
C PHE A 313 44.71 -23.54 -11.52
N HIS A 314 45.14 -22.72 -10.54
CA HIS A 314 46.54 -22.40 -10.36
C HIS A 314 47.37 -23.62 -9.92
N LYS A 315 46.76 -24.58 -9.21
CA LYS A 315 47.45 -25.74 -8.63
C LYS A 315 46.92 -27.10 -9.12
N HIS A 316 45.77 -27.11 -9.79
CA HIS A 316 45.07 -28.33 -10.17
C HIS A 316 44.60 -28.27 -11.63
N ASN A 317 44.60 -29.40 -12.33
CA ASN A 317 44.07 -29.55 -13.70
C ASN A 317 42.77 -30.40 -13.75
N ILE A 318 42.09 -30.50 -12.61
CA ILE A 318 40.85 -31.26 -12.42
C ILE A 318 39.72 -30.36 -11.96
N CYS A 319 38.48 -30.73 -12.26
CA CYS A 319 37.29 -30.02 -11.79
C CYS A 319 37.19 -30.08 -10.25
N PRO A 320 36.92 -28.96 -9.56
CA PRO A 320 36.77 -28.92 -8.10
C PRO A 320 35.54 -29.68 -7.58
N MET A 321 34.55 -29.92 -8.44
CA MET A 321 33.28 -30.58 -8.06
C MET A 321 33.32 -32.09 -8.34
N CYS A 322 33.70 -32.49 -9.55
CA CYS A 322 33.65 -33.90 -9.97
C CYS A 322 35.03 -34.56 -10.14
N ARG A 323 36.12 -33.82 -9.94
CA ARG A 323 37.52 -34.29 -10.06
C ARG A 323 37.92 -34.83 -11.44
N LYS A 324 37.07 -34.72 -12.47
CA LYS A 324 37.41 -35.02 -13.87
C LYS A 324 38.45 -34.03 -14.40
N GLU A 325 39.39 -34.51 -15.20
CA GLU A 325 40.36 -33.64 -15.88
C GLU A 325 39.66 -32.65 -16.81
N VAL A 326 40.14 -31.41 -16.83
CA VAL A 326 39.59 -30.34 -17.70
C VAL A 326 40.36 -30.18 -19.01
N GLY A 327 41.47 -30.92 -19.19
CA GLY A 327 42.33 -30.87 -20.39
C GLY A 327 43.35 -29.72 -20.37
N GLY A 328 44.51 -29.92 -20.99
CA GLY A 328 45.64 -28.97 -20.95
C GLY A 328 45.39 -27.62 -21.63
N ASP A 329 44.47 -27.55 -22.59
CA ASP A 329 44.14 -26.33 -23.33
C ASP A 329 43.02 -25.50 -22.68
N PHE A 330 42.48 -25.94 -21.54
CA PHE A 330 41.39 -25.23 -20.87
C PHE A 330 41.84 -23.88 -20.34
N LYS A 331 41.20 -22.81 -20.83
CA LYS A 331 41.41 -21.44 -20.36
C LYS A 331 40.25 -21.01 -19.48
N VAL A 332 40.55 -20.61 -18.25
CA VAL A 332 39.57 -20.03 -17.32
C VAL A 332 39.02 -18.73 -17.89
N LYS A 333 37.83 -18.78 -18.48
CA LYS A 333 37.11 -17.64 -19.06
C LYS A 333 35.66 -17.65 -18.59
N ILE A 334 35.07 -16.46 -18.49
CA ILE A 334 33.65 -16.35 -18.16
C ILE A 334 32.81 -16.96 -19.27
N SER A 335 31.85 -17.80 -18.90
CA SER A 335 30.80 -18.28 -19.79
C SER A 335 29.73 -17.20 -19.93
N GLN A 336 29.78 -16.45 -21.05
CA GLN A 336 28.79 -15.39 -21.31
C GLN A 336 27.36 -15.94 -21.40
N LYS A 337 27.19 -17.19 -21.84
CA LYS A 337 25.91 -17.90 -21.83
C LYS A 337 25.38 -18.04 -20.40
N CYS A 338 26.20 -18.52 -19.47
CA CYS A 338 25.80 -18.70 -18.07
C CYS A 338 25.57 -17.37 -17.38
N ARG A 339 26.40 -16.35 -17.67
CA ARG A 339 26.23 -14.99 -17.14
C ARG A 339 24.86 -14.41 -17.54
N ARG A 340 24.52 -14.43 -18.83
CA ARG A 340 23.22 -13.93 -19.33
C ARG A 340 22.03 -14.69 -18.75
N ALA A 341 22.16 -16.01 -18.59
CA ALA A 341 21.12 -16.84 -17.99
C ALA A 341 20.89 -16.48 -16.51
N LEU A 342 21.98 -16.32 -15.72
CA LEU A 342 21.92 -15.87 -14.33
C LEU A 342 21.35 -14.46 -14.20
N GLU A 343 21.78 -13.52 -15.03
CA GLU A 343 21.26 -12.14 -15.06
C GLU A 343 19.75 -12.12 -15.36
N THR A 344 19.30 -12.89 -16.35
CA THR A 344 17.89 -12.99 -16.72
C THR A 344 17.05 -13.57 -15.57
N TYR A 345 17.52 -14.66 -14.96
CA TYR A 345 16.86 -15.30 -13.84
C TYR A 345 16.81 -14.41 -12.60
N ASN A 346 17.93 -13.78 -12.23
CA ASN A 346 18.01 -12.86 -11.09
C ASN A 346 17.14 -11.62 -11.31
N SER A 347 17.11 -11.09 -12.54
CA SER A 347 16.24 -9.97 -12.91
C SER A 347 14.77 -10.34 -12.75
N PHE A 348 14.34 -11.48 -13.28
CA PHE A 348 12.97 -11.97 -13.13
C PHE A 348 12.59 -12.14 -11.65
N ARG A 349 13.47 -12.79 -10.89
CA ARG A 349 13.28 -13.00 -9.45
C ARG A 349 13.15 -11.69 -8.68
N ASN A 350 14.00 -10.70 -8.95
CA ASN A 350 13.94 -9.40 -8.29
C ASN A 350 12.65 -8.66 -8.63
N ARG A 351 12.18 -8.75 -9.88
CA ARG A 351 10.87 -8.23 -10.28
C ARG A 351 9.71 -8.91 -9.56
N CYS A 352 9.75 -10.24 -9.39
CA CYS A 352 8.75 -10.97 -8.59
C CYS A 352 8.75 -10.53 -7.11
N LYS A 353 9.91 -10.21 -6.54
CA LYS A 353 10.01 -9.66 -5.18
C LYS A 353 9.39 -8.27 -5.09
N SER A 354 9.70 -7.38 -6.04
CA SER A 354 9.11 -6.04 -6.09
C SER A 354 7.59 -6.10 -6.24
N PHE A 355 7.09 -6.98 -7.11
CA PHE A 355 5.66 -7.27 -7.23
C PHE A 355 5.04 -7.74 -5.91
N PHE A 356 5.65 -8.73 -5.24
CA PHE A 356 5.14 -9.23 -3.96
C PHE A 356 5.07 -8.14 -2.90
N MET A 357 6.10 -7.30 -2.84
CA MET A 357 6.16 -6.18 -1.90
C MET A 357 5.06 -5.15 -2.14
N GLU A 358 4.82 -4.78 -3.40
CA GLU A 358 3.72 -3.87 -3.75
C GLU A 358 2.35 -4.51 -3.45
N LEU A 359 2.16 -5.79 -3.78
CA LEU A 359 0.92 -6.53 -3.50
C LEU A 359 0.62 -6.55 -2.00
N VAL A 360 1.61 -6.88 -1.17
CA VAL A 360 1.47 -6.90 0.28
C VAL A 360 1.18 -5.50 0.83
N SER A 361 1.88 -4.48 0.33
CA SER A 361 1.64 -3.07 0.67
C SER A 361 0.20 -2.65 0.43
N VAL A 362 -0.29 -2.87 -0.79
CA VAL A 362 -1.59 -2.35 -1.25
C VAL A 362 -2.74 -3.16 -0.67
N TYR A 363 -2.67 -4.49 -0.74
CA TYR A 363 -3.83 -5.35 -0.49
C TYR A 363 -3.84 -6.03 0.87
N CYS A 364 -2.68 -6.24 1.51
CA CYS A 364 -2.62 -6.84 2.84
C CYS A 364 -2.57 -5.80 3.96
N PHE A 365 -1.95 -4.65 3.73
CA PHE A 365 -1.78 -3.60 4.74
C PHE A 365 -2.48 -2.26 4.38
N GLY A 366 -2.79 -2.01 3.11
CA GLY A 366 -3.42 -0.77 2.66
C GLY A 366 -4.95 -0.80 2.66
N GLU A 367 -5.55 -1.84 2.06
CA GLU A 367 -7.00 -1.91 1.80
C GLU A 367 -7.82 -2.52 2.95
N GLN A 368 -7.24 -3.43 3.72
CA GLN A 368 -7.91 -4.19 4.78
C GLN A 368 -6.92 -4.57 5.88
N LEU A 369 -7.41 -4.78 7.10
CA LEU A 369 -6.61 -5.30 8.19
C LEU A 369 -6.36 -6.80 7.97
N PRO A 370 -5.11 -7.30 8.03
CA PRO A 370 -4.85 -8.73 7.88
C PRO A 370 -5.42 -9.52 9.07
N ASN A 371 -5.87 -10.75 8.80
CA ASN A 371 -6.37 -11.66 9.85
C ASN A 371 -5.23 -12.08 10.79
N PRO A 372 -5.54 -12.49 12.04
CA PRO A 372 -4.51 -12.87 13.02
C PRO A 372 -3.55 -13.94 12.49
N ASP A 373 -4.08 -14.96 11.81
CA ASP A 373 -3.27 -16.05 11.24
C ASP A 373 -2.32 -15.54 10.13
N LEU A 374 -2.75 -14.54 9.36
CA LEU A 374 -1.91 -13.93 8.33
C LEU A 374 -0.82 -13.06 8.95
N VAL A 375 -1.14 -12.32 10.02
CA VAL A 375 -0.16 -11.59 10.82
C VAL A 375 0.90 -12.54 11.36
N GLN A 376 0.50 -13.68 11.93
CA GLN A 376 1.43 -14.72 12.40
C GLN A 376 2.32 -15.24 11.27
N LYS A 377 1.77 -15.51 10.07
CA LYS A 377 2.54 -15.93 8.91
C LYS A 377 3.57 -14.87 8.49
N PHE A 378 3.20 -13.59 8.46
CA PHE A 378 4.12 -12.49 8.16
C PHE A 378 5.18 -12.28 9.24
N ILE A 379 4.85 -12.48 10.50
CA ILE A 379 5.82 -12.48 11.59
C ILE A 379 6.83 -13.63 11.40
N GLY A 380 6.38 -14.80 10.95
CA GLY A 380 7.25 -15.92 10.55
C GLY A 380 8.21 -15.59 9.40
N TYR A 381 7.95 -14.54 8.61
CA TYR A 381 8.90 -14.05 7.60
C TYR A 381 10.03 -13.23 8.21
N VAL A 382 9.72 -12.51 9.28
CA VAL A 382 10.65 -11.66 10.04
C VAL A 382 11.52 -12.53 10.97
N ILE A 383 10.89 -13.46 11.69
CA ILE A 383 11.53 -14.33 12.69
C ILE A 383 12.11 -15.58 12.01
N ARG A 384 13.44 -15.74 12.02
CA ARG A 384 14.10 -16.95 11.50
C ARG A 384 13.94 -18.15 12.44
N ASP A 385 13.96 -19.35 11.86
CA ASP A 385 14.19 -20.60 12.60
C ASP A 385 15.62 -21.07 12.28
N GLU A 386 16.52 -21.03 13.26
CA GLU A 386 17.98 -21.14 13.06
C GLU A 386 18.48 -22.53 12.66
N LYS A 387 17.65 -23.58 12.70
CA LYS A 387 18.00 -24.91 12.14
C LYS A 387 18.06 -24.95 10.61
N ARG A 388 17.79 -23.82 9.95
CA ARG A 388 17.88 -23.63 8.49
C ARG A 388 18.76 -22.42 8.19
N THR A 389 20.05 -22.51 8.53
CA THR A 389 21.08 -21.63 7.93
C THR A 389 21.32 -21.96 6.46
N GLU A 390 20.83 -23.10 5.99
CA GLU A 390 20.67 -23.46 4.59
C GLU A 390 19.23 -23.13 4.13
N ASP A 391 19.09 -22.53 2.95
CA ASP A 391 17.82 -22.15 2.29
C ASP A 391 17.21 -20.78 2.60
N PHE A 392 18.05 -19.76 2.69
CA PHE A 392 17.71 -18.50 2.00
C PHE A 392 18.53 -18.36 0.72
N THR A 393 18.14 -19.18 -0.27
CA THR A 393 18.52 -19.07 -1.68
C THR A 393 17.41 -19.56 -2.58
N PRO A 394 17.42 -19.19 -3.87
CA PRO A 394 16.45 -18.24 -4.34
C PRO A 394 15.03 -18.72 -4.57
N PHE A 395 14.82 -20.04 -4.55
CA PHE A 395 13.57 -20.78 -4.62
C PHE A 395 13.82 -22.19 -4.04
N GLY A 396 13.97 -22.26 -2.71
CA GLY A 396 14.13 -23.48 -1.91
C GLY A 396 13.69 -23.17 -0.48
N GLY A 397 12.81 -24.00 0.10
CA GLY A 397 12.14 -23.75 1.38
C GLY A 397 10.80 -22.99 1.27
N GLN A 398 9.71 -23.68 0.89
CA GLN A 398 8.26 -23.34 0.88
C GLN A 398 7.69 -21.90 0.66
N GLY A 399 8.46 -20.83 0.57
CA GLY A 399 7.95 -19.45 0.47
C GLY A 399 8.79 -18.53 -0.42
N ILE A 400 8.28 -17.33 -0.64
CA ILE A 400 8.96 -16.23 -1.35
C ILE A 400 10.20 -15.83 -0.54
N ASP A 401 11.30 -15.56 -1.23
CA ASP A 401 12.53 -15.08 -0.60
C ASP A 401 12.37 -13.68 -0.01
N VAL A 402 11.92 -13.63 1.25
CA VAL A 402 11.97 -12.52 2.20
C VAL A 402 13.42 -12.07 2.49
N THR A 403 14.03 -11.30 1.58
CA THR A 403 15.33 -10.65 1.82
C THR A 403 15.29 -9.81 3.10
N PRO A 404 16.45 -9.42 3.70
CA PRO A 404 16.46 -8.46 4.81
C PRO A 404 15.60 -7.21 4.54
N VAL A 405 15.60 -6.71 3.31
CA VAL A 405 14.73 -5.61 2.87
C VAL A 405 13.24 -5.94 3.02
N ILE A 406 12.81 -7.11 2.58
CA ILE A 406 11.41 -7.56 2.72
C ILE A 406 11.07 -7.80 4.19
N ARG A 407 12.00 -8.34 5.00
CA ARG A 407 11.81 -8.55 6.45
C ARG A 407 11.57 -7.23 7.17
N SER A 408 12.47 -6.26 6.97
CA SER A 408 12.35 -4.93 7.55
C SER A 408 11.06 -4.26 7.11
N TYR A 409 10.71 -4.34 5.83
CA TYR A 409 9.48 -3.75 5.32
C TYR A 409 8.22 -4.39 5.92
N ILE A 410 8.11 -5.72 5.94
CA ILE A 410 6.96 -6.41 6.54
C ILE A 410 6.86 -6.06 8.01
N LEU A 411 7.99 -6.01 8.73
CA LEU A 411 8.00 -5.60 10.13
C LEU A 411 7.52 -4.15 10.31
N GLN A 412 7.99 -3.21 9.47
CA GLN A 412 7.53 -1.83 9.47
C GLN A 412 6.01 -1.74 9.24
N GLN A 413 5.46 -2.50 8.28
CA GLN A 413 4.02 -2.54 8.02
C GLN A 413 3.25 -3.10 9.22
N LEU A 414 3.71 -4.21 9.81
CA LEU A 414 3.09 -4.81 11.00
C LEU A 414 3.09 -3.85 12.20
N LEU A 415 4.21 -3.17 12.46
CA LEU A 415 4.34 -2.18 13.53
C LEU A 415 3.48 -0.93 13.31
N ALA A 416 3.12 -0.63 12.05
CA ALA A 416 2.23 0.49 11.73
C ALA A 416 0.74 0.19 12.03
N ILE A 417 0.36 -1.07 12.23
CA ILE A 417 -1.01 -1.49 12.56
C ILE A 417 -1.29 -1.21 14.04
N LYS A 418 -1.99 -0.11 14.32
CA LYS A 418 -2.29 0.29 15.71
C LYS A 418 -3.22 -0.70 16.42
N GLU A 419 -4.17 -1.27 15.70
CA GLU A 419 -5.19 -2.18 16.20
C GLU A 419 -4.60 -3.50 16.72
N ARG A 420 -3.41 -3.88 16.21
CA ARG A 420 -2.73 -5.15 16.53
C ARG A 420 -1.36 -4.94 17.19
N GLU A 421 -1.03 -3.73 17.64
CA GLU A 421 0.28 -3.40 18.21
C GLU A 421 0.71 -4.39 19.32
N LYS A 422 -0.22 -4.70 20.24
CA LYS A 422 0.04 -5.64 21.35
C LYS A 422 0.36 -7.07 20.86
N GLU A 423 -0.32 -7.53 19.82
CA GLU A 423 -0.11 -8.86 19.22
C GLU A 423 1.27 -8.92 18.56
N VAL A 424 1.62 -7.91 17.75
CA VAL A 424 2.92 -7.81 17.10
C VAL A 424 4.04 -7.77 18.14
N TYR A 425 3.89 -6.98 19.20
CA TYR A 425 4.91 -6.85 20.26
C TYR A 425 5.12 -8.15 21.02
N LYS A 426 4.04 -8.90 21.32
CA LYS A 426 4.14 -10.21 21.96
C LYS A 426 5.03 -11.15 21.16
N HIS A 427 4.81 -11.24 19.85
CA HIS A 427 5.60 -12.12 19.00
C HIS A 427 7.05 -11.66 18.81
N LEU A 428 7.30 -10.35 18.79
CA LEU A 428 8.66 -9.83 18.79
C LEU A 428 9.39 -10.12 20.11
N GLU A 429 8.68 -10.13 21.24
CA GLU A 429 9.24 -10.56 22.53
C GLU A 429 9.62 -12.05 22.49
N GLU A 430 8.76 -12.91 21.93
CA GLU A 430 9.06 -14.33 21.71
C GLU A 430 10.28 -14.52 20.78
N TYR A 431 10.43 -13.68 19.75
CA TYR A 431 11.60 -13.70 18.88
C TYR A 431 12.88 -13.34 19.62
N LEU A 432 12.84 -12.22 20.35
CA LEU A 432 13.95 -11.71 21.13
C LEU A 432 14.35 -12.69 22.24
N HIS A 433 13.39 -13.41 22.82
CA HIS A 433 13.65 -14.47 23.79
C HIS A 433 14.36 -15.67 23.13
N ARG A 434 13.91 -16.12 21.96
CA ARG A 434 14.58 -17.19 21.21
C ARG A 434 16.00 -16.82 20.82
N ALA A 435 16.23 -15.62 20.30
CA ALA A 435 17.56 -15.13 19.93
C ALA A 435 18.54 -15.11 21.11
N ARG A 436 18.05 -14.90 22.35
CA ARG A 436 18.87 -15.00 23.56
C ARG A 436 19.24 -16.43 23.94
N GLY A 437 18.36 -17.39 23.67
CA GLY A 437 18.61 -18.80 23.95
C GLY A 437 19.72 -19.42 23.09
N LEU A 438 20.10 -18.75 22.00
CA LEU A 438 21.06 -19.22 20.99
C LEU A 438 22.47 -18.67 21.28
N ALA A 439 22.81 -18.66 22.58
CA ALA A 439 23.90 -17.91 23.23
C ALA A 439 25.33 -18.08 22.67
N GLU A 440 25.56 -18.99 21.72
CA GLU A 440 26.86 -19.15 21.05
C GLU A 440 27.12 -18.09 19.96
N GLN A 441 26.11 -17.32 19.54
CA GLN A 441 26.23 -16.29 18.49
C GLN A 441 25.70 -14.92 18.95
N GLY A 442 26.47 -14.22 19.81
CA GLY A 442 26.11 -12.87 20.28
C GLY A 442 25.81 -11.85 19.15
N GLU A 443 26.33 -12.08 17.95
CA GLU A 443 26.05 -11.29 16.74
C GLU A 443 24.57 -11.36 16.32
N HIS A 444 23.93 -12.52 16.40
CA HIS A 444 22.53 -12.68 15.98
C HIS A 444 21.57 -11.90 16.87
N LEU A 445 21.81 -11.89 18.19
CA LEU A 445 21.02 -11.08 19.12
C LEU A 445 21.11 -9.58 18.81
N ILE A 446 22.30 -9.11 18.42
CA ILE A 446 22.50 -7.71 18.00
C ILE A 446 21.74 -7.43 16.71
N GLU A 447 21.82 -8.31 15.71
CA GLU A 447 21.07 -8.17 14.45
C GLU A 447 19.56 -8.05 14.69
N VAL A 448 19.00 -8.89 15.55
CA VAL A 448 17.58 -8.84 15.93
C VAL A 448 17.22 -7.52 16.61
N CYS A 449 18.05 -7.07 17.58
CA CYS A 449 17.86 -5.79 18.24
C CYS A 449 17.90 -4.62 17.26
N VAL A 450 18.90 -4.59 16.38
CA VAL A 450 19.08 -3.53 15.37
C VAL A 450 17.91 -3.50 14.40
N LEU A 451 17.47 -4.66 13.89
CA LEU A 451 16.30 -4.76 13.00
C LEU A 451 15.05 -4.20 13.66
N CYS A 452 14.75 -4.60 14.90
CA CYS A 452 13.59 -4.11 15.64
C CYS A 452 13.67 -2.60 15.88
N VAL A 453 14.81 -2.10 16.37
CA VAL A 453 14.99 -0.66 16.65
C VAL A 453 14.84 0.16 15.38
N GLN A 454 15.46 -0.24 14.26
CA GLN A 454 15.34 0.48 12.98
C GLN A 454 13.89 0.53 12.50
N CYS A 455 13.18 -0.60 12.50
CA CYS A 455 11.80 -0.64 12.02
C CYS A 455 10.85 0.18 12.93
N MET A 456 11.05 0.12 14.25
CA MET A 456 10.29 0.95 15.20
C MET A 456 10.62 2.43 15.06
N GLU A 457 11.88 2.78 14.81
CA GLU A 457 12.36 4.15 14.60
C GLU A 457 11.72 4.74 13.34
N ASP A 458 11.65 3.97 12.25
CA ASP A 458 10.99 4.39 11.01
C ASP A 458 9.49 4.68 11.23
N VAL A 459 8.79 3.78 11.93
CA VAL A 459 7.37 3.96 12.24
C VAL A 459 7.14 5.21 13.09
N GLU A 460 7.97 5.45 14.10
CA GLU A 460 7.85 6.63 14.95
C GLU A 460 8.23 7.92 14.20
N THR A 461 9.23 7.86 13.33
CA THR A 461 9.63 8.97 12.44
C THR A 461 8.48 9.36 11.51
N VAL A 462 7.81 8.39 10.87
CA VAL A 462 6.65 8.66 10.02
C VAL A 462 5.51 9.31 10.82
N LYS A 463 5.26 8.88 12.06
CA LYS A 463 4.25 9.51 12.94
C LYS A 463 4.61 10.98 13.23
N LEU A 464 5.87 11.25 13.56
CA LEU A 464 6.37 12.60 13.83
C LEU A 464 6.32 13.49 12.58
N LEU A 465 6.67 12.97 11.40
CA LEU A 465 6.56 13.68 10.13
C LEU A 465 5.11 14.03 9.79
N LYS A 466 4.16 13.10 9.99
CA LYS A 466 2.72 13.37 9.78
C LYS A 466 2.21 14.45 10.73
N ALA A 467 2.69 14.46 11.98
CA ALA A 467 2.32 15.49 12.95
C ALA A 467 2.73 16.91 12.50
N LYS A 468 3.81 17.04 11.72
CA LYS A 468 4.22 18.33 11.11
C LYS A 468 3.16 18.91 10.18
N GLY A 469 2.31 18.09 9.56
CA GLY A 469 1.17 18.54 8.75
C GLY A 469 0.11 19.31 9.56
N GLY A 470 0.04 19.08 10.87
CA GLY A 470 -0.76 19.88 11.81
C GLY A 470 -0.03 21.11 12.36
N GLY A 471 1.20 21.37 11.90
CA GLY A 471 2.07 22.47 12.33
C GLY A 471 3.33 22.00 13.07
N GLU A 472 4.40 22.80 12.98
CA GLU A 472 5.71 22.51 13.60
C GLU A 472 5.60 22.35 15.12
N ASN A 473 4.78 23.15 15.79
CA ASN A 473 4.56 23.05 17.23
C ASN A 473 3.90 21.71 17.62
N VAL A 474 3.04 21.13 16.76
CA VAL A 474 2.42 19.82 17.00
C VAL A 474 3.46 18.70 16.93
N GLN A 475 4.38 18.78 15.96
CA GLN A 475 5.50 17.84 15.85
C GLN A 475 6.41 17.88 17.10
N ILE A 476 6.75 19.08 17.60
CA ILE A 476 7.58 19.26 18.80
C ILE A 476 6.86 18.73 20.05
N ILE A 477 5.57 19.00 20.21
CA ILE A 477 4.76 18.47 21.32
C ILE A 477 4.80 16.93 21.31
N LEU A 478 4.61 16.31 20.14
CA LEU A 478 4.62 14.86 20.03
C LEU A 478 6.02 14.29 20.33
N ALA A 479 7.09 14.92 19.85
CA ALA A 479 8.47 14.53 20.20
C ALA A 479 8.72 14.62 21.71
N SER A 480 8.28 15.70 22.37
CA SER A 480 8.36 15.85 23.83
C SER A 480 7.61 14.71 24.56
N GLN A 481 6.41 14.36 24.11
CA GLN A 481 5.63 13.27 24.69
C GLN A 481 6.32 11.90 24.57
N VAL A 482 7.03 11.65 23.46
CA VAL A 482 7.83 10.42 23.26
C VAL A 482 8.99 10.35 24.26
N LEU A 483 9.72 11.46 24.45
CA LEU A 483 10.81 11.53 25.44
C LEU A 483 10.28 11.37 26.87
N GLU A 484 9.18 12.05 27.22
CA GLU A 484 8.54 11.98 28.54
C GLU A 484 7.99 10.58 28.86
N ARG A 485 7.48 9.85 27.86
CA ARG A 485 7.07 8.45 28.02
C ARG A 485 8.26 7.59 28.42
N THR A 486 9.37 7.73 27.70
CA THR A 486 10.58 6.94 27.93
C THR A 486 11.21 7.24 29.29
N LEU A 487 11.19 8.51 29.72
CA LEU A 487 11.69 8.90 31.02
C LEU A 487 10.98 8.17 32.18
N ARG A 488 9.67 7.93 32.03
CA ARG A 488 8.87 7.21 33.03
C ARG A 488 9.19 5.72 33.09
N THR A 489 9.59 5.12 31.98
CA THR A 489 9.87 3.68 31.88
C THR A 489 11.33 3.35 32.18
N ILE A 490 12.27 4.28 32.00
CA ILE A 490 13.72 4.04 32.10
C ILE A 490 14.17 3.46 33.45
N HIS A 491 13.51 3.83 34.55
CA HIS A 491 13.82 3.33 35.91
C HIS A 491 13.17 1.98 36.23
N GLY A 492 12.16 1.56 35.45
CA GLY A 492 11.41 0.32 35.65
C GLY A 492 12.01 -0.90 34.95
N HIS A 493 12.94 -0.69 34.01
CA HIS A 493 13.62 -1.78 33.30
C HIS A 493 14.76 -2.37 34.16
N GLN A 494 14.43 -3.29 35.05
CA GLN A 494 15.44 -4.07 35.79
C GLN A 494 16.27 -4.90 34.80
N ASN A 495 17.49 -4.46 34.42
CA ASN A 495 18.59 -5.15 33.70
C ASN A 495 18.24 -6.21 32.61
N SER A 496 17.00 -6.25 32.12
CA SER A 496 16.47 -7.27 31.24
C SER A 496 16.07 -6.59 29.95
N LEU A 497 16.83 -6.87 28.90
CA LEU A 497 16.46 -6.55 27.52
C LEU A 497 15.02 -7.03 27.28
N ASN A 498 14.17 -6.26 26.63
CA ASN A 498 12.82 -6.64 26.22
C ASN A 498 12.35 -5.71 25.09
N ILE A 499 11.19 -5.99 24.50
CA ILE A 499 10.69 -5.25 23.34
C ILE A 499 10.35 -3.79 23.67
N ASN A 500 9.93 -3.49 24.91
CA ASN A 500 9.68 -2.11 25.34
C ASN A 500 10.97 -1.31 25.43
N CYS A 501 12.09 -1.91 25.86
CA CYS A 501 13.40 -1.26 25.80
C CYS A 501 13.76 -0.86 24.36
N LEU A 502 13.55 -1.76 23.39
CA LEU A 502 13.85 -1.49 21.98
C LEU A 502 12.95 -0.39 21.41
N ARG A 503 11.65 -0.40 21.75
CA ARG A 503 10.71 0.69 21.39
C ARG A 503 11.16 2.03 21.95
N ASP A 504 11.56 2.04 23.22
CA ASP A 504 11.96 3.27 23.91
C ASP A 504 13.26 3.84 23.29
N ILE A 505 14.22 2.98 22.92
CA ILE A 505 15.42 3.38 22.15
C ILE A 505 15.03 4.00 20.80
N ALA A 506 14.15 3.34 20.05
CA ALA A 506 13.67 3.83 18.75
C ALA A 506 12.95 5.19 18.88
N GLY A 507 12.10 5.34 19.89
CA GLY A 507 11.39 6.58 20.18
C GLY A 507 12.31 7.74 20.56
N ILE A 508 13.32 7.49 21.40
CA ILE A 508 14.34 8.49 21.72
C ILE A 508 15.05 8.95 20.45
N ARG A 509 15.50 8.02 19.60
CA ARG A 509 16.24 8.35 18.37
C ARG A 509 15.40 9.22 17.43
N ALA A 510 14.15 8.85 17.19
CA ALA A 510 13.24 9.62 16.35
C ALA A 510 12.94 11.02 16.93
N ALA A 511 12.72 11.13 18.23
CA ALA A 511 12.45 12.42 18.89
C ALA A 511 13.68 13.34 18.93
N LEU A 512 14.89 12.78 19.13
CA LEU A 512 16.14 13.53 19.08
C LEU A 512 16.48 14.00 17.66
N ASP A 513 16.15 13.21 16.63
CA ASP A 513 16.28 13.63 15.23
C ASP A 513 15.38 14.85 14.95
N VAL A 514 14.10 14.80 15.34
CA VAL A 514 13.20 15.96 15.25
C VAL A 514 13.77 17.16 16.01
N LEU A 515 14.19 16.97 17.25
CA LEU A 515 14.75 18.05 18.07
C LEU A 515 15.95 18.72 17.37
N SER A 516 16.84 17.93 16.77
CA SER A 516 18.04 18.43 16.10
C SER A 516 17.74 19.43 14.96
N THR A 517 16.60 19.28 14.27
CA THR A 517 16.18 20.21 13.21
C THR A 517 15.83 21.62 13.71
N TYR A 518 15.56 21.78 15.01
CA TYR A 518 15.24 23.08 15.63
C TYR A 518 16.43 23.72 16.36
N LEU A 519 17.57 23.01 16.42
CA LEU A 519 18.80 23.44 17.09
C LEU A 519 19.83 24.02 16.10
N GLY A 520 19.36 24.59 14.99
CA GLY A 520 20.17 25.33 14.02
C GLY A 520 20.61 26.71 14.52
N ASP A 521 21.09 27.56 13.61
CA ASP A 521 21.51 28.93 13.95
C ASP A 521 20.35 29.78 14.50
N ASP A 522 19.14 29.51 14.01
CA ASP A 522 17.88 30.15 14.42
C ASP A 522 17.34 29.64 15.77
N PHE A 523 18.10 28.85 16.54
CA PHE A 523 17.66 28.27 17.81
C PHE A 523 17.01 29.30 18.75
N ALA A 524 17.61 30.49 18.88
CA ALA A 524 17.10 31.54 19.77
C ALA A 524 15.72 32.06 19.33
N GLU A 525 15.44 32.06 18.03
CA GLU A 525 14.14 32.41 17.45
C GLU A 525 13.15 31.24 17.59
N ASN A 526 13.58 30.02 17.30
CA ASN A 526 12.78 28.80 17.44
C ASN A 526 12.26 28.63 18.88
N VAL A 527 13.09 28.92 19.89
CA VAL A 527 12.68 28.86 21.30
C VAL A 527 11.60 29.89 21.65
N LYS A 528 11.55 31.04 20.95
CA LYS A 528 10.49 32.04 21.12
C LYS A 528 9.23 31.66 20.34
N ARG A 529 9.40 31.11 19.14
CA ARG A 529 8.34 30.71 18.21
C ARG A 529 7.58 29.47 18.68
N PHE A 530 8.26 28.49 19.25
CA PHE A 530 7.69 27.20 19.64
C PHE A 530 7.75 27.01 21.15
N GLN A 531 6.62 27.25 21.82
CA GLN A 531 6.53 27.14 23.28
C GLN A 531 6.90 25.74 23.80
N ALA A 532 6.60 24.69 23.05
CA ALA A 532 6.89 23.30 23.43
C ALA A 532 8.38 22.93 23.32
N LEU A 533 9.20 23.72 22.62
CA LEU A 533 10.61 23.38 22.36
C LEU A 533 11.45 23.37 23.64
N ARG A 534 11.20 24.30 24.57
CA ARG A 534 11.92 24.35 25.85
C ARG A 534 11.70 23.09 26.68
N LYS A 535 10.44 22.67 26.82
CA LYS A 535 10.07 21.46 27.56
C LYS A 535 10.70 20.19 26.94
N CYS A 536 10.66 20.11 25.60
CA CYS A 536 11.29 19.02 24.86
C CYS A 536 12.80 18.97 25.10
N LEU A 537 13.47 20.14 25.04
CA LEU A 537 14.91 20.28 25.27
C LEU A 537 15.32 19.90 26.70
N GLU A 538 14.55 20.32 27.71
CA GLU A 538 14.79 19.96 29.12
C GLU A 538 14.67 18.45 29.34
N THR A 539 13.67 17.82 28.72
CA THR A 539 13.47 16.36 28.80
C THR A 539 14.63 15.62 28.12
N ALA A 540 15.05 16.07 26.93
CA ALA A 540 16.20 15.51 26.22
C ALA A 540 17.50 15.67 27.03
N LYS A 541 17.73 16.85 27.62
CA LYS A 541 18.87 17.13 28.48
C LYS A 541 18.92 16.16 29.65
N TYR A 542 17.81 15.97 30.36
CA TYR A 542 17.75 15.03 31.48
C TYR A 542 18.06 13.59 31.05
N LEU A 543 17.52 13.14 29.90
CA LEU A 543 17.80 11.80 29.36
C LEU A 543 19.28 11.60 28.99
N CYS A 544 19.93 12.64 28.50
CA CYS A 544 21.32 12.62 28.04
C CYS A 544 22.36 12.92 29.14
N SER A 545 21.96 13.44 30.29
CA SER A 545 22.89 13.91 31.35
C SER A 545 23.42 12.79 32.25
N ASP A 546 22.92 11.57 32.10
CA ASP A 546 23.40 10.40 32.82
C ASP A 546 24.65 9.83 32.13
N SER A 547 25.74 9.68 32.89
CA SER A 547 27.03 9.21 32.38
C SER A 547 26.98 7.80 31.80
N SER A 548 25.99 6.97 32.19
CA SER A 548 25.74 5.65 31.61
C SER A 548 25.12 5.70 30.21
N ARG A 549 24.67 6.88 29.76
CA ARG A 549 23.91 7.10 28.51
C ARG A 549 24.58 8.09 27.55
N SER A 550 25.90 8.25 27.64
CA SER A 550 26.69 9.14 26.77
C SER A 550 26.50 8.88 25.26
N VAL A 551 26.10 7.66 24.88
CA VAL A 551 25.74 7.28 23.51
C VAL A 551 24.57 8.11 22.95
N LEU A 552 23.62 8.55 23.80
CA LEU A 552 22.51 9.41 23.37
C LEU A 552 22.99 10.81 22.96
N GLN A 553 23.98 11.35 23.67
CA GLN A 553 24.61 12.62 23.31
C GLN A 553 25.36 12.50 21.98
N LEU A 554 26.10 11.41 21.78
CA LEU A 554 26.77 11.12 20.51
C LEU A 554 25.78 10.99 19.34
N PHE A 555 24.64 10.33 19.57
CA PHE A 555 23.59 10.23 18.56
C PHE A 555 23.02 11.60 18.19
N LEU A 556 22.68 12.44 19.18
CA LEU A 556 22.17 13.79 18.93
C LEU A 556 23.20 14.65 18.18
N LEU A 557 24.47 14.58 18.58
CA LEU A 557 25.56 15.27 17.87
C LEU A 557 25.65 14.84 16.41
N LYS A 558 25.56 13.52 16.14
CA LYS A 558 25.54 12.98 14.78
C LYS A 558 24.38 13.53 13.95
N GLN A 559 23.17 13.66 14.52
CA GLN A 559 22.05 14.25 13.81
C GLN A 559 22.24 15.75 13.57
N LEU A 560 22.76 16.50 14.54
CA LEU A 560 23.08 17.92 14.35
C LEU A 560 24.05 18.12 13.18
N VAL A 561 25.13 17.35 13.11
CA VAL A 561 26.09 17.42 11.99
C VAL A 561 25.44 17.04 10.66
N ARG A 562 24.52 16.07 10.66
CA ARG A 562 23.80 15.64 9.46
C ARG A 562 22.88 16.72 8.90
N HIS A 563 22.21 17.48 9.78
CA HIS A 563 21.26 18.53 9.38
C HIS A 563 21.91 19.89 9.17
N ASP A 564 23.17 20.07 9.56
CA ASP A 564 23.88 21.34 9.44
C ASP A 564 24.69 21.43 8.13
N PRO A 565 24.35 22.37 7.22
CA PRO A 565 25.07 22.52 5.96
C PRO A 565 26.52 22.97 6.15
N ASN A 566 26.86 23.56 7.30
CA ASN A 566 28.21 24.04 7.62
C ASN A 566 29.06 22.97 8.33
N GLY A 567 28.51 21.76 8.52
CA GLY A 567 29.23 20.62 9.05
C GLY A 567 29.63 20.75 10.52
N ILE A 568 30.67 20.01 10.90
CA ILE A 568 30.97 19.72 12.30
C ILE A 568 31.46 20.93 13.11
N ASP A 569 32.19 21.87 12.49
CA ASP A 569 32.77 23.00 13.21
C ASP A 569 31.71 24.04 13.60
N ALA A 570 30.69 24.24 12.76
CA ALA A 570 29.54 25.06 13.12
C ALA A 570 28.76 24.46 14.30
N VAL A 571 28.56 23.15 14.30
CA VAL A 571 27.91 22.44 15.42
C VAL A 571 28.72 22.57 16.71
N LYS A 572 30.06 22.47 16.65
CA LYS A 572 30.94 22.69 17.82
C LYS A 572 30.78 24.09 18.39
N GLU A 573 30.84 25.13 17.54
CA GLU A 573 30.64 26.52 17.98
C GLU A 573 29.26 26.73 18.61
N ARG A 574 28.20 26.16 18.01
CA ARG A 574 26.84 26.25 18.55
C ARG A 574 26.71 25.57 19.91
N CYS A 575 27.36 24.42 20.09
CA CYS A 575 27.37 23.72 21.36
C CYS A 575 28.20 24.43 22.46
N LYS A 576 28.91 25.53 22.18
CA LYS A 576 29.52 26.36 23.23
C LYS A 576 28.49 27.21 23.99
N ARG A 577 27.30 27.44 23.41
CA ARG A 577 26.20 28.19 24.05
C ARG A 577 25.74 27.48 25.34
N THR A 578 25.42 28.24 26.38
CA THR A 578 25.10 27.70 27.72
C THR A 578 23.90 26.74 27.69
N GLU A 579 22.94 27.00 26.80
CA GLU A 579 21.73 26.21 26.62
C GLU A 579 21.99 24.84 25.95
N LEU A 580 23.07 24.72 25.17
CA LEU A 580 23.38 23.55 24.34
C LEU A 580 24.66 22.82 24.75
N LYS A 581 25.45 23.37 25.69
CA LYS A 581 26.72 22.81 26.17
C LYS A 581 26.64 21.37 26.65
N TRP A 582 25.48 20.94 27.15
CA TRP A 582 25.24 19.58 27.61
C TRP A 582 25.21 18.53 26.48
N ILE A 583 25.08 18.95 25.21
CA ILE A 583 25.04 18.04 24.05
C ILE A 583 26.43 17.45 23.77
N MET A 584 27.49 18.17 24.12
CA MET A 584 28.86 17.70 23.96
C MET A 584 29.27 16.82 25.16
N PRO A 585 29.46 15.50 24.98
CA PRO A 585 29.95 14.65 26.07
C PRO A 585 31.34 15.10 26.53
N PRO A 586 31.65 14.96 27.83
CA PRO A 586 32.92 15.40 28.41
C PRO A 586 34.14 14.64 27.85
N GLN A 587 33.94 13.51 27.17
CA GLN A 587 35.00 12.65 26.62
C GLN A 587 35.33 12.95 25.13
N LEU A 588 34.76 14.00 24.52
CA LEU A 588 34.88 14.29 23.09
C LEU A 588 36.15 15.01 22.63
N GLU A 589 37.08 15.36 23.52
CA GLU A 589 38.39 15.87 23.06
C GLU A 589 39.23 14.78 22.36
N VAL A 590 38.88 13.49 22.49
CA VAL A 590 39.72 12.36 22.01
C VAL A 590 39.08 11.51 20.88
N MET A 591 37.76 11.50 20.68
CA MET A 591 37.09 10.53 19.77
C MET A 591 36.44 11.09 18.50
N LEU A 592 36.71 12.35 18.14
CA LEU A 592 36.16 12.96 16.91
C LEU A 592 36.65 12.31 15.60
N PHE A 593 37.71 11.50 15.63
CA PHE A 593 38.25 10.79 14.46
C PHE A 593 37.53 9.48 14.10
N LEU A 594 36.69 8.92 14.99
CA LEU A 594 36.04 7.61 14.81
C LEU A 594 34.54 7.69 14.46
N LEU A 595 33.98 8.91 14.39
CA LEU A 595 32.54 9.15 14.14
C LEU A 595 32.19 9.49 12.68
N LEU A 596 33.21 9.64 11.82
CA LEU A 596 33.12 9.56 10.35
C LEU A 596 33.28 8.10 9.92
#